data_AF-A0A9P7FUJ0-F1
#
_entry.id   AF-A0A9P7FUJ0-F1
#
_cell.length_a   1.000
_cell.length_b   1.000
_cell.length_c   1.000
_cell.angle_alpha   90.00
_cell.angle_beta   90.00
_cell.angle_gamma   90.00
#
_symmetry.space_group_name_H-M   'P 1'
#
loop_
_entity.id
_entity.type
_entity.pdbx_description
1 polymer ?
#
loop_
_entity_poly.entity_id
_entity_poly.type
_entity_poly.pdbx_seq_one_letter_code
_entity_poly.pdbx_strand_id
1 'polypeptide(L)'
;MDSARDGKNLGVFELVSGLKACYNLSTPLAYVLAVGSFVGMRRISKYDLHYLSLHGFVEHDASLVHHDTPAGEKFAPTAVDQELVEALIADAKAEDMSSTVFDPRDAARARVRREKQSPALGSRLAVLAQGEMALTLGVMETQVGTKKGMPVEWIRELIGHERLPKDWKPTHVQGLFDVIHRLKVIQAEMAELRKSE
;
A
#
# COMPACT_ATOMS: atom_id res chain seq x y z
N MET A 1 -20.31 -13.01 0.97
CA MET A 1 -20.10 -12.86 -0.48
C MET A 1 -18.65 -13.24 -0.70
N ASP A 2 -18.40 -14.48 -1.12
CA ASP A 2 -17.04 -14.95 -1.38
C ASP A 2 -16.47 -14.11 -2.53
N SER A 3 -15.45 -13.28 -2.25
CA SER A 3 -14.58 -12.81 -3.32
C SER A 3 -14.07 -14.04 -4.06
N ALA A 4 -14.05 -13.98 -5.39
CA ALA A 4 -13.51 -15.08 -6.21
C ALA A 4 -12.07 -15.33 -5.76
N ARG A 5 -11.84 -16.43 -5.02
CA ARG A 5 -10.54 -16.74 -4.38
C ARG A 5 -9.43 -16.95 -5.40
N ASP A 6 -9.79 -17.19 -6.65
CA ASP A 6 -8.88 -17.35 -7.78
C ASP A 6 -8.44 -16.01 -8.40
N GLY A 7 -8.99 -14.89 -7.94
CA GLY A 7 -8.66 -13.54 -8.42
C GLY A 7 -9.14 -13.26 -9.85
N LYS A 8 -10.11 -14.02 -10.37
CA LYS A 8 -10.55 -13.91 -11.77
C LYS A 8 -11.91 -13.25 -11.93
N ASN A 9 -12.12 -12.66 -13.11
CA ASN A 9 -13.42 -12.14 -13.56
C ASN A 9 -14.09 -11.17 -12.57
N LEU A 10 -13.29 -10.25 -12.03
CA LEU A 10 -13.73 -9.26 -11.04
C LEU A 10 -14.28 -8.01 -11.72
N GLY A 11 -15.49 -7.63 -11.30
CA GLY A 11 -16.17 -6.38 -11.65
C GLY A 11 -16.03 -5.31 -10.58
N VAL A 12 -16.39 -4.08 -10.93
CA VAL A 12 -16.34 -2.92 -10.00
C VAL A 12 -17.08 -3.22 -8.69
N PHE A 13 -18.28 -3.80 -8.76
CA PHE A 13 -19.07 -4.08 -7.56
C PHE A 13 -18.47 -5.17 -6.67
N GLU A 14 -17.83 -6.19 -7.26
CA GLU A 14 -17.15 -7.24 -6.50
C GLU A 14 -15.94 -6.65 -5.75
N LEU A 15 -15.17 -5.76 -6.40
CA LEU A 15 -14.08 -5.03 -5.76
C LEU A 15 -14.58 -4.09 -4.67
N VAL A 16 -15.62 -3.28 -4.94
CA VAL A 16 -16.20 -2.37 -3.94
C VAL A 16 -16.71 -3.14 -2.72
N SER A 17 -17.42 -4.25 -2.95
CA SER A 17 -17.94 -5.09 -1.86
C SER A 17 -16.80 -5.68 -1.03
N GLY A 18 -15.77 -6.23 -1.70
CA GLY A 18 -14.58 -6.81 -1.03
C GLY A 18 -13.81 -5.77 -0.20
N LEU A 19 -13.51 -4.61 -0.77
CA LEU A 19 -12.79 -3.53 -0.08
C LEU A 19 -13.55 -3.04 1.16
N LYS A 20 -14.88 -2.89 1.05
CA LYS A 20 -15.72 -2.47 2.17
C LYS A 20 -15.84 -3.56 3.23
N ALA A 21 -16.06 -4.81 2.83
CA ALA A 21 -16.25 -5.92 3.76
C ALA A 21 -14.95 -6.27 4.51
N CYS A 22 -13.80 -6.22 3.83
CA CYS A 22 -12.50 -6.60 4.38
C CYS A 22 -11.89 -5.46 5.21
N TYR A 23 -11.87 -4.24 4.67
CA TYR A 23 -11.11 -3.12 5.24
C TYR A 23 -11.98 -1.99 5.79
N ASN A 24 -13.31 -2.15 5.77
CA ASN A 24 -14.26 -1.12 6.17
C ASN A 24 -14.04 0.24 5.48
N LEU A 25 -13.68 0.21 4.19
CA LEU A 25 -13.53 1.44 3.42
C LEU A 25 -14.88 2.15 3.26
N SER A 26 -14.85 3.48 3.21
CA SER A 26 -16.02 4.26 2.84
C SER A 26 -16.45 3.95 1.41
N THR A 27 -17.75 4.04 1.11
CA THR A 27 -18.26 3.84 -0.25
C THR A 27 -17.53 4.71 -1.29
N PRO A 28 -17.32 6.02 -1.07
CA PRO A 28 -16.60 6.86 -2.03
C PRO A 28 -15.18 6.37 -2.30
N LEU A 29 -14.41 6.04 -1.26
CA LEU A 29 -13.05 5.54 -1.42
C LEU A 29 -13.01 4.21 -2.18
N ALA A 30 -13.90 3.27 -1.81
CA ALA A 30 -13.97 1.97 -2.48
C ALA A 30 -14.28 2.10 -3.98
N TYR A 31 -15.19 3.01 -4.37
CA TYR A 31 -15.46 3.28 -5.78
C TYR A 31 -14.29 3.96 -6.48
N VAL A 32 -13.61 4.91 -5.85
CA VAL A 32 -12.42 5.55 -6.43
C VAL A 32 -11.34 4.52 -6.75
N LEU A 33 -11.04 3.60 -5.84
CA LEU A 33 -10.06 2.54 -6.06
C LEU A 33 -10.52 1.55 -7.13
N ALA A 34 -11.76 1.07 -7.02
CA ALA A 34 -12.30 0.10 -7.98
C ALA A 34 -12.39 0.69 -9.39
N VAL A 35 -13.08 1.82 -9.58
CA VAL A 35 -13.22 2.47 -10.89
C VAL A 35 -11.86 2.95 -11.42
N GLY A 36 -11.00 3.48 -10.55
CA GLY A 36 -9.64 3.89 -10.92
C GLY A 36 -8.84 2.76 -11.57
N SER A 37 -8.95 1.54 -11.05
CA SER A 37 -8.31 0.37 -11.66
C SER A 37 -8.82 0.08 -13.08
N PHE A 38 -10.14 0.14 -13.31
CA PHE A 38 -10.74 -0.08 -14.63
C PHE A 38 -10.32 1.00 -15.63
N VAL A 39 -10.35 2.27 -15.22
CA VAL A 39 -9.95 3.41 -16.04
C VAL A 39 -8.46 3.32 -16.38
N GLY A 40 -7.61 3.05 -15.38
CA GLY A 40 -6.16 2.92 -15.57
C GLY A 40 -5.79 1.84 -16.59
N MET A 41 -6.44 0.68 -16.50
CA MET A 41 -6.22 -0.43 -17.44
C MET A 41 -7.02 -0.29 -18.75
N ARG A 42 -7.78 0.81 -18.92
CA ARG A 42 -8.64 1.07 -20.08
C ARG A 42 -9.61 -0.07 -20.37
N ARG A 43 -10.15 -0.70 -19.32
CA ARG A 43 -11.10 -1.81 -19.43
C ARG A 43 -12.49 -1.39 -19.03
N ILE A 44 -13.47 -1.89 -19.78
CA ILE A 44 -14.91 -1.71 -19.51
C ILE A 44 -15.56 -3.00 -18.99
N SER A 45 -14.88 -4.13 -19.13
CA SER A 45 -15.33 -5.45 -18.68
C SER A 45 -14.52 -5.90 -17.47
N LYS A 46 -15.02 -6.94 -16.81
CA LYS A 46 -14.35 -7.65 -15.71
C LYS A 46 -12.91 -8.03 -16.08
N TYR A 47 -12.04 -8.11 -15.06
CA TYR A 47 -10.62 -8.45 -15.23
C TYR A 47 -10.12 -9.37 -14.12
N ASP A 48 -8.97 -10.01 -14.36
CA ASP A 48 -8.26 -10.83 -13.38
C ASP A 48 -7.22 -9.98 -12.65
N LEU A 49 -7.03 -10.18 -11.34
CA LEU A 49 -6.12 -9.38 -10.51
C LEU A 49 -4.72 -9.23 -11.08
N HIS A 50 -4.23 -10.23 -11.82
CA HIS A 50 -2.95 -10.17 -12.53
C HIS A 50 -2.81 -8.92 -13.41
N TYR A 51 -3.89 -8.40 -13.99
CA TYR A 51 -3.85 -7.18 -14.81
C TYR A 51 -3.44 -5.93 -14.02
N LEU A 52 -3.57 -5.93 -12.69
CA LEU A 52 -3.06 -4.84 -11.85
C LEU A 52 -1.55 -4.70 -11.92
N SER A 53 -0.83 -5.77 -12.31
CA SER A 53 0.63 -5.73 -12.53
C SER A 53 1.05 -5.09 -13.86
N LEU A 54 0.11 -4.58 -14.66
CA LEU A 54 0.43 -3.86 -15.89
C LEU A 54 1.17 -2.55 -15.58
N HIS A 55 2.41 -2.45 -16.05
CA HIS A 55 3.31 -1.37 -15.68
C HIS A 55 2.89 0.02 -16.19
N GLY A 56 3.10 1.03 -15.34
CA GLY A 56 2.98 2.44 -15.70
C GLY A 56 1.61 3.07 -15.45
N PHE A 57 0.71 2.38 -14.74
CA PHE A 57 -0.62 2.88 -14.39
C PHE A 57 -0.87 2.88 -12.88
N VAL A 58 -1.12 1.69 -12.33
CA VAL A 58 -1.23 1.45 -10.89
C VAL A 58 0.09 0.88 -10.41
N GLU A 59 0.53 -0.21 -11.04
CA GLU A 59 1.88 -0.72 -10.84
C GLU A 59 2.92 0.29 -11.36
N HIS A 60 3.98 0.43 -10.55
CA HIS A 60 5.11 1.30 -10.80
C HIS A 60 6.38 0.75 -10.11
N ASP A 61 7.53 1.19 -10.62
CA ASP A 61 8.83 0.94 -9.98
C ASP A 61 8.91 1.55 -8.57
N ALA A 62 9.97 1.23 -7.83
CA ALA A 62 10.13 1.64 -6.44
C ALA A 62 8.98 1.17 -5.53
N SER A 63 8.37 0.02 -5.88
CA SER A 63 7.44 -0.70 -5.02
C SER A 63 8.13 -1.12 -3.72
N LEU A 64 7.41 -1.12 -2.59
CA LEU A 64 8.03 -1.35 -1.28
C LEU A 64 8.57 -2.77 -1.11
N VAL A 65 7.85 -3.77 -1.65
CA VAL A 65 8.15 -5.20 -1.47
C VAL A 65 8.11 -6.01 -2.77
N HIS A 66 8.05 -5.33 -3.91
CA HIS A 66 8.11 -5.95 -5.24
C HIS A 66 9.27 -5.36 -6.02
N HIS A 67 9.87 -6.18 -6.88
CA HIS A 67 10.88 -5.72 -7.82
C HIS A 67 10.28 -4.84 -8.91
N ASP A 68 11.10 -3.93 -9.42
CA ASP A 68 10.78 -3.08 -10.56
C ASP A 68 10.50 -3.91 -11.81
N THR A 69 9.76 -3.33 -12.77
CA THR A 69 9.44 -4.04 -14.01
C THR A 69 10.71 -4.19 -14.86
N PRO A 70 11.12 -5.43 -15.24
CA PRO A 70 12.28 -5.63 -16.08
C PRO A 70 12.16 -4.91 -17.43
N ALA A 71 13.28 -4.45 -17.97
CA ALA A 71 13.30 -3.77 -19.26
C ALA A 71 12.68 -4.62 -20.37
N GLY A 72 11.67 -4.08 -21.06
CA GLY A 72 10.95 -4.75 -22.15
C GLY A 72 9.73 -5.57 -21.71
N GLU A 73 9.53 -5.76 -20.41
CA GLU A 73 8.35 -6.45 -19.88
C GLU A 73 7.15 -5.50 -19.72
N LYS A 74 5.94 -6.05 -19.87
CA LYS A 74 4.69 -5.30 -19.69
C LYS A 74 4.11 -5.44 -18.30
N PHE A 75 4.35 -6.59 -17.66
CA PHE A 75 3.81 -6.92 -16.35
C PHE A 75 4.96 -7.05 -15.36
N ALA A 76 4.81 -6.42 -14.21
CA ALA A 76 5.78 -6.50 -13.14
C ALA A 76 5.76 -7.86 -12.42
N PRO A 77 6.87 -8.26 -11.80
CA PRO A 77 6.88 -9.37 -10.85
C PRO A 77 5.90 -9.10 -9.70
N THR A 78 5.00 -10.05 -9.44
CA THR A 78 3.99 -9.93 -8.36
C THR A 78 4.36 -10.70 -7.10
N ALA A 79 5.50 -11.39 -7.09
CA ALA A 79 5.96 -12.14 -5.93
C ALA A 79 6.55 -11.18 -4.89
N VAL A 80 6.07 -11.28 -3.65
CA VAL A 80 6.61 -10.52 -2.52
C VAL A 80 8.06 -10.94 -2.26
N ASP A 81 8.97 -9.98 -2.30
CA ASP A 81 10.36 -10.15 -1.91
C ASP A 81 10.50 -9.98 -0.39
N GLN A 82 10.87 -11.07 0.29
CA GLN A 82 11.01 -11.09 1.74
C GLN A 82 12.21 -10.26 2.25
N GLU A 83 13.25 -10.06 1.44
CA GLU A 83 14.35 -9.15 1.82
C GLU A 83 13.87 -7.69 1.80
N LEU A 84 13.00 -7.33 0.85
CA LEU A 84 12.37 -6.01 0.82
C LEU A 84 11.38 -5.82 1.98
N VAL A 85 10.66 -6.88 2.39
CA VAL A 85 9.81 -6.87 3.59
C VAL A 85 10.63 -6.60 4.85
N GLU A 86 11.75 -7.31 5.03
CA GLU A 86 12.62 -7.09 6.20
C GLU A 86 13.29 -5.70 6.14
N ALA A 87 13.62 -5.19 4.96
CA ALA A 87 14.08 -3.82 4.80
C ALA A 87 13.01 -2.78 5.16
N LEU A 88 11.73 -3.03 4.82
CA LEU A 88 10.60 -2.19 5.22
C LEU A 88 10.41 -2.22 6.75
N ILE A 89 10.52 -3.39 7.38
CA ILE A 89 10.44 -3.51 8.85
C ILE A 89 11.63 -2.80 9.52
N ALA A 90 12.83 -2.89 8.96
CA ALA A 90 14.01 -2.19 9.45
C ALA A 90 13.91 -0.66 9.32
N ASP A 91 13.04 -0.16 8.44
CA ASP A 91 12.70 1.26 8.41
C ASP A 91 11.85 1.69 9.60
N ALA A 92 11.21 0.79 10.37
CA ALA A 92 10.60 1.17 11.65
C ALA A 92 11.69 1.41 12.70
N LYS A 93 11.79 2.62 13.23
CA LYS A 93 12.74 2.93 14.30
C LYS A 93 12.09 2.79 15.67
N ALA A 94 12.66 1.97 16.54
CA ALA A 94 12.30 1.93 17.95
C ALA A 94 13.52 1.73 18.85
N GLU A 95 13.35 2.16 20.11
CA GLU A 95 14.27 1.86 21.21
C GLU A 95 14.06 0.44 21.77
N ASP A 96 12.87 -0.14 21.60
CA ASP A 96 12.50 -1.52 21.98
C ASP A 96 11.63 -2.16 20.89
N MET A 97 12.02 -3.38 20.48
CA MET A 97 11.36 -4.18 19.46
C MET A 97 9.94 -4.62 19.83
N SER A 98 9.61 -4.74 21.12
CA SER A 98 8.31 -5.27 21.57
C SER A 98 7.15 -4.25 21.47
N SER A 99 7.48 -2.98 21.25
CA SER A 99 6.53 -1.87 21.10
C SER A 99 6.76 -1.07 19.80
N THR A 100 7.49 -1.65 18.85
CA THR A 100 7.76 -1.02 17.57
C THR A 100 6.49 -0.96 16.73
N VAL A 101 6.09 0.26 16.41
CA VAL A 101 5.09 0.54 15.38
C VAL A 101 5.79 1.22 14.22
N PHE A 102 5.28 0.97 13.03
CA PHE A 102 5.63 1.65 11.79
C PHE A 102 4.67 2.82 11.60
N ASP A 103 5.22 4.03 11.58
CA ASP A 103 4.45 5.27 11.54
C ASP A 103 4.59 6.01 10.18
N PRO A 104 3.93 7.18 9.98
CA PRO A 104 4.07 7.94 8.74
C PRO A 104 5.50 8.39 8.41
N ARG A 105 6.35 8.61 9.41
CA ARG A 105 7.75 9.00 9.21
C ARG A 105 8.60 7.81 8.78
N ASP A 106 8.30 6.62 9.28
CA ASP A 106 8.92 5.38 8.81
C ASP A 106 8.47 5.06 7.37
N ALA A 107 7.19 5.31 7.03
CA ALA A 107 6.70 5.23 5.66
C ALA A 107 7.49 6.17 4.73
N ALA A 108 7.68 7.42 5.15
CA ALA A 108 8.48 8.39 4.41
C ALA A 108 9.92 7.92 4.19
N ARG A 109 10.55 7.32 5.21
CA ARG A 109 11.90 6.77 5.12
C ARG A 109 11.98 5.62 4.11
N ALA A 110 11.05 4.68 4.18
CA ALA A 110 10.97 3.56 3.24
C ALA A 110 10.78 4.06 1.79
N ARG A 111 9.93 5.08 1.58
CA ARG A 111 9.74 5.71 0.27
C ARG A 111 10.99 6.39 -0.25
N VAL A 112 11.66 7.21 0.56
CA VAL A 112 12.91 7.88 0.17
C VAL A 112 13.98 6.85 -0.18
N ARG A 113 14.10 5.77 0.60
CA ARG A 113 15.03 4.67 0.33
C ARG A 113 14.73 3.99 -1.00
N ARG A 114 13.47 3.58 -1.24
CA ARG A 114 13.10 2.87 -2.47
C ARG A 114 13.25 3.73 -3.71
N GLU A 115 12.89 5.01 -3.65
CA GLU A 115 13.04 5.94 -4.77
C GLU A 115 14.50 6.22 -5.14
N LYS A 116 15.47 5.96 -4.25
CA LYS A 116 16.91 6.02 -4.56
C LYS A 116 17.46 4.75 -5.21
N GLN A 117 16.78 3.62 -5.02
CA GLN A 117 17.21 2.30 -5.47
C GLN A 117 16.61 1.91 -6.83
N SER A 118 15.74 2.76 -7.37
CA SER A 118 14.93 2.51 -8.55
C SER A 118 14.96 3.72 -9.49
N PRO A 119 14.60 3.56 -10.78
CA PRO A 119 14.45 4.67 -11.70
C PRO A 119 13.49 5.75 -11.17
N ALA A 120 13.71 7.00 -11.59
CA ALA A 120 12.90 8.12 -11.14
C ALA A 120 11.43 7.94 -11.56
N LEU A 121 10.54 7.97 -10.57
CA LEU A 121 9.10 7.92 -10.81
C LEU A 121 8.57 9.26 -11.34
N GLY A 122 7.69 9.19 -12.34
CA GLY A 122 6.90 10.34 -12.76
C GLY A 122 5.96 10.81 -11.64
N SER A 123 5.66 12.11 -11.57
CA SER A 123 4.93 12.73 -10.45
C SER A 123 3.60 12.06 -10.10
N ARG A 124 2.85 11.56 -11.11
CA ARG A 124 1.57 10.86 -10.86
C ARG A 124 1.77 9.52 -10.17
N LEU A 125 2.73 8.72 -10.62
CA LEU A 125 3.03 7.42 -10.04
C LEU A 125 3.63 7.59 -8.64
N ALA A 126 4.47 8.61 -8.43
CA ALA A 126 4.98 8.94 -7.10
C ALA A 126 3.85 9.22 -6.09
N VAL A 127 2.78 9.92 -6.49
CA VAL A 127 1.60 10.14 -5.63
C VAL A 127 0.86 8.85 -5.31
N LEU A 128 0.71 7.93 -6.29
CA LEU A 128 0.11 6.62 -6.04
C LEU A 128 0.95 5.82 -5.05
N ALA A 129 2.25 5.75 -5.29
CA ALA A 129 3.24 5.03 -4.49
C ALA A 129 3.30 5.49 -3.02
N GLN A 130 3.05 6.78 -2.77
CA GLN A 130 2.93 7.34 -1.42
C GLN A 130 1.52 7.11 -0.83
N GLY A 131 0.49 7.15 -1.68
CA GLY A 131 -0.90 6.90 -1.33
C GLY A 131 -1.17 5.47 -0.86
N GLU A 132 -0.44 4.48 -1.39
CA GLU A 132 -0.50 3.08 -0.94
C GLU A 132 -0.20 2.96 0.55
N MET A 133 0.86 3.59 1.05
CA MET A 133 1.16 3.58 2.48
C MET A 133 0.22 4.44 3.31
N ALA A 134 -0.28 5.55 2.76
CA ALA A 134 -1.32 6.33 3.41
C ALA A 134 -2.61 5.51 3.63
N LEU A 135 -3.00 4.69 2.65
CA LEU A 135 -4.14 3.79 2.77
C LEU A 135 -3.84 2.65 3.76
N THR A 136 -2.71 1.97 3.61
CA THR A 136 -2.32 0.83 4.48
C THR A 136 -2.23 1.26 5.94
N LEU A 137 -1.55 2.37 6.23
CA LEU A 137 -1.49 2.89 7.60
C LEU A 137 -2.84 3.38 8.09
N GLY A 138 -3.66 4.00 7.23
CA GLY A 138 -5.02 4.37 7.61
C GLY A 138 -5.82 3.17 8.12
N VAL A 139 -5.77 2.06 7.39
CA VAL A 139 -6.51 0.83 7.72
C VAL A 139 -5.92 0.07 8.91
N MET A 140 -4.59 0.01 9.01
CA MET A 140 -3.88 -0.89 9.94
C MET A 140 -3.38 -0.22 11.22
N GLU A 141 -3.46 1.11 11.32
CA GLU A 141 -2.97 1.84 12.50
C GLU A 141 -3.74 1.46 13.77
N THR A 142 -2.99 1.24 14.84
CA THR A 142 -3.49 1.01 16.19
C THR A 142 -2.64 1.79 17.21
N GLN A 143 -3.08 1.78 18.47
CA GLN A 143 -2.33 2.31 19.59
C GLN A 143 -1.58 1.18 20.30
N VAL A 144 -0.25 1.27 20.37
CA VAL A 144 0.61 0.35 21.13
C VAL A 144 1.36 1.16 22.19
N GLY A 145 0.96 1.00 23.45
CA GLY A 145 1.46 1.85 24.54
C GLY A 145 1.16 3.33 24.28
N THR A 146 2.20 4.17 24.21
CA THR A 146 2.09 5.61 23.89
C THR A 146 2.24 5.92 22.40
N LYS A 147 2.57 4.94 21.56
CA LYS A 147 2.82 5.12 20.13
C LYS A 147 1.60 4.75 19.30
N LYS A 148 1.47 5.42 18.15
CA LYS A 148 0.42 5.18 17.16
C LYS A 148 1.04 4.79 15.83
N GLY A 149 0.64 3.66 15.28
CA GLY A 149 1.15 3.16 14.01
C GLY A 149 0.72 1.72 13.74
N MET A 150 1.25 1.13 12.68
CA MET A 150 1.03 -0.28 12.37
C MET A 150 2.09 -1.12 13.09
N PRO A 151 1.71 -2.09 13.95
CA PRO A 151 2.67 -2.99 14.58
C PRO A 151 3.54 -3.69 13.52
N VAL A 152 4.85 -3.78 13.74
CA VAL A 152 5.78 -4.30 12.72
C VAL A 152 5.54 -5.77 12.40
N GLU A 153 5.04 -6.55 13.35
CA GLU A 153 4.61 -7.93 13.12
C GLU A 153 3.42 -8.01 12.15
N TRP A 154 2.53 -7.00 12.16
CA TRP A 154 1.44 -6.94 11.19
C TRP A 154 1.95 -6.65 9.79
N ILE A 155 3.09 -5.96 9.63
CA ILE A 155 3.70 -5.74 8.30
C ILE A 155 4.12 -7.09 7.72
N ARG A 156 4.78 -7.93 8.53
CA ARG A 156 5.21 -9.26 8.10
C ARG A 156 4.01 -10.13 7.71
N GLU A 157 2.91 -10.08 8.46
CA GLU A 157 1.71 -10.86 8.12
C GLU A 157 0.97 -10.29 6.90
N LEU A 158 0.63 -9.00 6.92
CA LEU A 158 -0.20 -8.38 5.88
C LEU A 158 0.55 -8.24 4.56
N ILE A 159 1.77 -7.71 4.59
CA ILE A 159 2.54 -7.37 3.39
C ILE A 159 3.42 -8.56 3.00
N GLY A 160 4.09 -9.19 3.98
CA GLY A 160 5.00 -10.30 3.73
C GLY A 160 4.31 -11.60 3.32
N HIS A 161 3.15 -11.91 3.92
CA HIS A 161 2.41 -13.15 3.69
C HIS A 161 1.02 -12.94 3.06
N GLU A 162 0.70 -11.71 2.66
CA GLU A 162 -0.59 -11.35 2.07
C GLU A 162 -1.80 -11.80 2.92
N ARG A 163 -1.65 -11.75 4.26
CA ARG A 163 -2.65 -12.27 5.21
C ARG A 163 -2.99 -11.25 6.28
N LEU A 164 -4.29 -11.04 6.51
CA LEU A 164 -4.74 -10.21 7.63
C LEU A 164 -4.22 -10.77 8.97
N PRO A 165 -3.73 -9.92 9.87
CA PRO A 165 -3.29 -10.38 11.16
C PRO A 165 -4.40 -11.07 11.96
N LYS A 166 -4.03 -12.11 12.72
CA LYS A 166 -4.99 -13.07 13.31
C LYS A 166 -6.13 -12.41 14.11
N ASP A 167 -5.85 -11.31 14.79
CA ASP A 167 -6.81 -10.60 15.66
C ASP A 167 -7.12 -9.19 15.17
N TRP A 168 -6.69 -8.86 13.94
CA TRP A 168 -6.96 -7.57 13.35
C TRP A 168 -8.43 -7.45 12.94
N LYS A 169 -9.01 -6.28 13.22
CA LYS A 169 -10.30 -5.86 12.71
C LYS A 169 -10.29 -4.36 12.45
N PRO A 170 -11.05 -3.86 11.45
CA PRO A 170 -11.17 -2.44 11.22
C PRO A 170 -11.77 -1.75 12.46
N THR A 171 -11.14 -0.68 12.91
CA THR A 171 -11.55 0.09 14.09
C THR A 171 -12.40 1.32 13.74
N HIS A 172 -12.40 1.71 12.48
CA HIS A 172 -13.12 2.87 11.95
C HIS A 172 -13.43 2.66 10.47
N VAL A 173 -14.19 3.59 9.88
CA VAL A 173 -14.43 3.64 8.43
C VAL A 173 -13.32 4.46 7.79
N GLN A 174 -12.50 3.86 6.92
CA GLN A 174 -11.42 4.57 6.24
C GLN A 174 -11.97 5.36 5.04
N GLY A 175 -11.91 6.69 5.13
CA GLY A 175 -12.40 7.63 4.13
C GLY A 175 -11.34 8.10 3.14
N LEU A 176 -11.80 8.70 2.03
CA LEU A 176 -10.91 9.33 1.05
C LEU A 176 -10.11 10.49 1.65
N PHE A 177 -10.75 11.32 2.48
CA PHE A 177 -10.08 12.44 3.13
C PHE A 177 -9.04 12.00 4.16
N ASP A 178 -9.27 10.86 4.83
CA ASP A 178 -8.30 10.27 5.75
C ASP A 178 -7.02 9.85 5.01
N VAL A 179 -7.17 9.24 3.82
CA VAL A 179 -6.02 8.90 2.95
C VAL A 179 -5.29 10.17 2.51
N ILE A 180 -6.01 11.21 2.05
CA ILE A 180 -5.41 12.47 1.60
C ILE A 180 -4.66 13.16 2.74
N HIS A 181 -5.22 13.19 3.95
CA HIS A 181 -4.58 13.78 5.11
C HIS A 181 -3.26 13.05 5.42
N ARG A 182 -3.30 11.71 5.49
CA ARG A 182 -2.11 10.92 5.78
C ARG A 182 -1.05 10.99 4.69
N LEU A 183 -1.46 11.03 3.42
CA LEU A 183 -0.56 11.27 2.29
C LEU A 183 0.23 12.57 2.46
N LYS A 184 -0.44 13.66 2.85
CA LYS A 184 0.23 14.95 3.10
C LYS A 184 1.23 14.88 4.24
N VAL A 185 0.92 14.13 5.30
CA VAL A 185 1.86 13.89 6.42
C VAL A 185 3.10 13.16 5.92
N ILE A 186 2.93 12.05 5.17
CA ILE A 186 4.05 11.29 4.60
C ILE A 186 4.89 12.18 3.68
N GLN A 187 4.26 12.98 2.82
CA GLN A 187 4.95 13.91 1.91
C GLN A 187 5.77 14.98 2.66
N ALA A 188 5.24 15.51 3.75
CA ALA A 188 5.96 16.46 4.60
C ALA A 188 7.19 15.80 5.24
N GLU A 189 7.05 14.61 5.81
CA GLU A 189 8.17 13.84 6.38
C GLU A 189 9.23 13.47 5.33
N MET A 190 8.81 13.10 4.11
CA MET A 190 9.75 12.86 3.00
C MET A 190 10.52 14.11 2.62
N ALA A 191 9.86 15.28 2.60
CA ALA A 191 10.52 16.54 2.30
C ALA A 191 11.55 16.91 3.38
N GLU A 192 11.25 16.67 4.66
CA GLU A 192 12.20 16.89 5.76
C GLU A 192 13.40 15.94 5.68
N LEU A 193 13.17 14.65 5.44
CA LEU A 193 14.26 13.67 5.30
C LEU A 193 15.21 14.04 4.15
N ARG A 194 14.68 14.48 3.01
CA ARG A 194 15.48 14.90 1.85
C ARG A 194 16.31 16.16 2.08
N LYS A 195 15.93 17.03 3.02
CA LYS A 195 16.73 18.21 3.40
C LYS A 195 17.91 17.85 4.31
N SER A 196 17.81 16.74 5.02
CA SER A 196 18.83 16.26 5.97
C SER A 196 19.90 15.37 5.33
N GLU A 197 19.82 15.16 4.01
CA GLU A 197 20.76 14.40 3.19
C GLU A 197 21.62 15.33 2.35
#